data_AF-A0A930B4E3-F1
#
_entry.id   AF-A0A930B4E3-F1
#
_cell.length_a   1.000
_cell.length_b   1.000
_cell.length_c   1.000
_cell.angle_alpha   90.00
_cell.angle_beta   90.00
_cell.angle_gamma   90.00
#
_symmetry.space_group_name_H-M   'P 1'
#
loop_
_entity.id
_entity.type
_entity.pdbx_description
1 polymer ?
#
loop_
_entity_poly.entity_id
_entity_poly.type
_entity_poly.pdbx_seq_one_letter_code
_entity_poly.pdbx_strand_id
1 'polypeptide(L)'
;KNQLSEGNLLVVFFWIVISMLFPEVYKDYTVMLANTCILFVILQIMQSHNITDGRQVFFDISVLIFLATLFFLPSLLALFLLWLQILTSPGKKFRNSLIPLVVFAILFVILLAASLLLGWENQLFLRFYYLPKFDISSFLQYKFLPLLGILLINIMITSWLLKKSYKRYYSGFFISLILVGMVGIVLHENKNAVGWLYFTFPTALSGMMIIEGLKRHWLREALLWFFVLSLVGILILGRSYLL
;
A
#
# COMPACT_ATOMS: atom_id res chain seq x y z
N LYS A 1 6.80 -18.13 -17.91
CA LYS A 1 7.85 -17.17 -17.47
C LYS A 1 7.17 -15.98 -16.81
N ASN A 2 7.40 -15.75 -15.52
CA ASN A 2 6.71 -14.72 -14.72
C ASN A 2 7.60 -13.46 -14.68
N GLN A 3 7.23 -12.39 -15.38
CA GLN A 3 7.99 -11.12 -15.44
C GLN A 3 8.13 -10.41 -14.09
N LEU A 4 7.40 -10.86 -13.06
CA LEU A 4 7.50 -10.36 -11.68
C LEU A 4 8.71 -10.94 -10.91
N SER A 5 9.39 -11.97 -11.44
CA SER A 5 10.42 -12.74 -10.72
C SER A 5 11.86 -12.50 -11.20
N GLU A 6 12.08 -11.82 -12.32
CA GLU A 6 13.40 -11.24 -12.57
C GLU A 6 13.51 -10.05 -11.63
N GLY A 7 14.44 -10.13 -10.67
CA GLY A 7 14.63 -9.18 -9.58
C GLY A 7 14.77 -7.76 -10.11
N ASN A 8 13.64 -7.09 -10.28
CA ASN A 8 13.62 -5.81 -10.94
C ASN A 8 13.85 -4.73 -9.90
N LEU A 9 15.14 -4.48 -9.63
CA LEU A 9 15.63 -3.39 -8.79
C LEU A 9 14.99 -2.04 -9.18
N LEU A 10 14.47 -1.90 -10.41
CA LEU A 10 13.72 -0.72 -10.84
C LEU A 10 12.43 -0.49 -10.05
N VAL A 11 11.69 -1.54 -9.66
CA VAL A 11 10.48 -1.36 -8.84
C VAL A 11 10.85 -0.81 -7.48
N VAL A 12 11.91 -1.35 -6.87
CA VAL A 12 12.43 -0.86 -5.58
C VAL A 12 12.93 0.57 -5.72
N PHE A 13 13.70 0.88 -6.77
CA PHE A 13 14.17 2.22 -7.07
C PHE A 13 13.01 3.22 -7.17
N PHE A 14 12.01 2.92 -8.00
CA PHE A 14 10.85 3.81 -8.15
C PHE A 14 10.05 3.94 -6.87
N TRP A 15 9.90 2.86 -6.11
CA TRP A 15 9.21 2.92 -4.83
C TRP A 15 9.94 3.85 -3.85
N ILE A 16 11.27 3.82 -3.80
CA ILE A 16 12.07 4.75 -2.98
C ILE A 16 11.88 6.19 -3.46
N VAL A 17 12.01 6.45 -4.77
CA VAL A 17 11.85 7.80 -5.36
C VAL A 17 10.48 8.39 -5.03
N ILE A 18 9.42 7.60 -5.22
CA ILE A 18 8.03 8.04 -4.99
C ILE A 18 7.78 8.21 -3.49
N SER A 19 8.36 7.35 -2.65
CA SER A 19 8.21 7.47 -1.20
C SER A 19 8.85 8.74 -0.65
N MET A 20 9.98 9.19 -1.21
CA MET A 20 10.62 10.46 -0.83
C MET A 20 9.77 11.70 -1.08
N LEU A 21 8.72 11.61 -1.91
CA LEU A 21 7.76 12.70 -2.10
C LEU A 21 6.85 12.93 -0.88
N PHE A 22 6.91 12.06 0.14
CA PHE A 22 6.16 12.16 1.39
C PHE A 22 7.07 12.35 2.62
N PRO A 23 7.88 13.43 2.68
CA PRO A 23 8.86 13.63 3.75
C PRO A 23 8.24 13.64 5.16
N GLU A 24 7.03 14.17 5.28
CA GLU A 24 6.32 14.24 6.55
C GLU A 24 5.90 12.87 7.10
N VAL A 25 5.71 11.87 6.23
CA VAL A 25 5.30 10.53 6.64
C VAL A 25 6.45 9.80 7.33
N TYR A 26 7.70 10.13 6.98
CA TYR A 26 8.89 9.58 7.65
C TYR A 26 9.10 10.12 9.07
N LYS A 27 8.38 11.18 9.48
CA LYS A 27 8.43 11.66 10.88
C LYS A 27 7.70 10.70 11.83
N ASP A 28 6.79 9.87 11.31
CA ASP A 28 6.01 8.92 12.10
C ASP A 28 6.49 7.49 11.85
N TYR A 29 7.27 6.96 12.79
CA TYR A 29 7.80 5.60 12.72
C TYR A 29 6.69 4.53 12.69
N THR A 30 5.51 4.82 13.26
CA THR A 30 4.39 3.86 13.25
C THR A 30 3.82 3.70 11.84
N VAL A 31 3.70 4.79 11.09
CA VAL A 31 3.25 4.75 9.70
C VAL A 31 4.26 4.02 8.82
N MET A 32 5.56 4.20 9.07
CA MET A 32 6.61 3.44 8.35
C MET A 32 6.47 1.93 8.58
N LEU A 33 6.30 1.49 9.83
CA LEU A 33 6.09 0.08 10.17
C LEU A 33 4.82 -0.47 9.50
N ALA A 34 3.72 0.27 9.55
CA ALA A 34 2.48 -0.11 8.89
C ALA A 34 2.66 -0.29 7.37
N ASN A 35 3.34 0.64 6.71
CA ASN A 35 3.59 0.56 5.28
C ASN A 35 4.44 -0.67 4.91
N THR A 36 5.49 -0.97 5.68
CA THR A 36 6.29 -2.19 5.44
C THR A 36 5.44 -3.45 5.56
N CYS A 37 4.59 -3.55 6.59
CA CYS A 37 3.67 -4.67 6.76
C CYS A 37 2.72 -4.78 5.56
N ILE A 38 2.19 -3.67 5.07
CA ILE A 38 1.26 -3.66 3.93
C ILE A 38 1.94 -4.04 2.62
N LEU A 39 3.19 -3.63 2.40
CA LEU A 39 3.96 -4.11 1.25
C LEU A 39 4.11 -5.63 1.29
N PHE A 40 4.40 -6.21 2.46
CA PHE A 40 4.42 -7.66 2.63
C PHE A 40 3.05 -8.31 2.40
N VAL A 41 1.95 -7.70 2.88
CA VAL A 41 0.58 -8.15 2.59
C VAL A 41 0.32 -8.20 1.09
N ILE A 42 0.68 -7.13 0.36
CA ILE A 42 0.51 -7.05 -1.10
C ILE A 42 1.31 -8.15 -1.79
N LEU A 43 2.57 -8.35 -1.41
CA LEU A 43 3.43 -9.39 -1.96
C LEU A 43 2.85 -10.80 -1.74
N GLN A 44 2.40 -11.10 -0.52
CA GLN A 44 1.81 -12.40 -0.18
C GLN A 44 0.50 -12.64 -0.93
N ILE A 45 -0.36 -11.62 -1.05
CA ILE A 45 -1.59 -11.71 -1.84
C ILE A 45 -1.26 -12.06 -3.30
N MET A 46 -0.30 -11.36 -3.91
CA MET A 46 0.11 -11.62 -5.29
C MET A 46 0.67 -13.04 -5.48
N GLN A 47 1.46 -13.54 -4.53
CA GLN A 47 2.02 -14.90 -4.57
C GLN A 47 0.95 -15.97 -4.36
N SER A 48 -0.09 -15.67 -3.58
CA SER A 48 -1.16 -16.61 -3.23
C SER A 48 -2.10 -16.97 -4.39
N HIS A 49 -2.07 -16.23 -5.51
CA HIS A 49 -3.05 -16.36 -6.60
C HIS A 49 -3.20 -17.79 -7.16
N ASN A 50 -2.11 -18.55 -7.23
CA ASN A 50 -2.11 -19.88 -7.84
C ASN A 50 -2.25 -21.02 -6.81
N ILE A 51 -2.45 -20.72 -5.53
CA ILE A 51 -2.48 -21.73 -4.47
C ILE A 51 -3.90 -22.31 -4.35
N THR A 52 -4.01 -23.64 -4.45
CA THR A 52 -5.28 -24.37 -4.42
C THR A 52 -5.87 -24.53 -3.02
N ASP A 53 -5.03 -24.56 -1.97
CA ASP A 53 -5.46 -24.50 -0.57
C ASP A 53 -4.79 -23.33 0.16
N GLY A 54 -5.44 -22.17 0.07
CA GLY A 54 -4.89 -20.92 0.61
C GLY A 54 -5.18 -20.66 2.09
N ARG A 55 -5.69 -21.62 2.87
CA ARG A 55 -6.16 -21.32 4.26
C ARG A 55 -5.08 -20.75 5.16
N GLN A 56 -3.91 -21.40 5.20
CA GLN A 56 -2.79 -20.92 6.01
C GLN A 56 -2.27 -19.57 5.50
N VAL A 57 -2.18 -19.41 4.18
CA VAL A 57 -1.75 -18.15 3.58
C VAL A 57 -2.72 -17.00 3.90
N PHE A 58 -4.04 -17.23 3.82
CA PHE A 58 -5.02 -16.23 4.21
C PHE A 58 -4.99 -15.92 5.71
N PHE A 59 -4.70 -16.92 6.54
CA PHE A 59 -4.47 -16.73 7.97
C PHE A 59 -3.26 -15.82 8.20
N ASP A 60 -2.11 -16.13 7.60
CA ASP A 60 -0.86 -15.39 7.75
C ASP A 60 -1.00 -13.94 7.26
N ILE A 61 -1.64 -13.73 6.11
CA ILE A 61 -1.95 -12.38 5.60
C ILE A 61 -2.85 -11.62 6.58
N SER A 62 -3.87 -12.28 7.16
CA SER A 62 -4.78 -11.63 8.11
C SER A 62 -4.07 -11.21 9.39
N VAL A 63 -3.16 -12.05 9.90
CA VAL A 63 -2.31 -11.72 11.06
C VAL A 63 -1.46 -10.49 10.76
N LEU A 64 -0.86 -10.43 9.56
CA LEU A 64 -0.01 -9.32 9.17
C LEU A 64 -0.81 -8.01 8.97
N ILE A 65 -2.02 -8.09 8.43
CA ILE A 65 -2.93 -6.94 8.36
C ILE A 65 -3.28 -6.47 9.78
N PHE A 66 -3.63 -7.37 10.71
CA PHE A 66 -3.89 -7.01 12.09
C PHE A 66 -2.69 -6.31 12.72
N LEU A 67 -1.48 -6.84 12.54
CA LEU A 67 -0.26 -6.20 13.03
C LEU A 67 -0.08 -4.78 12.46
N ALA A 68 -0.32 -4.59 11.16
CA ALA A 68 -0.28 -3.27 10.52
C ALA A 68 -1.30 -2.30 11.13
N THR A 69 -2.51 -2.78 11.47
CA THR A 69 -3.55 -1.95 12.10
C THR A 69 -3.19 -1.45 13.48
N LEU A 70 -2.39 -2.22 14.23
CA LEU A 70 -1.89 -1.77 15.52
C LEU A 70 -0.98 -0.55 15.35
N PHE A 71 -0.23 -0.44 14.26
CA PHE A 71 0.62 0.72 14.01
C PHE A 71 -0.16 1.89 13.41
N PHE A 72 -0.99 1.62 12.40
CA PHE A 72 -1.77 2.63 11.68
C PHE A 72 -3.14 2.08 11.27
N LEU A 73 -4.20 2.61 11.87
CA LEU A 73 -5.57 2.08 11.77
C LEU A 73 -6.10 1.94 10.32
N PRO A 74 -5.83 2.85 9.37
CA PRO A 74 -6.24 2.69 7.96
C PRO A 74 -5.70 1.45 7.24
N SER A 75 -4.69 0.77 7.80
CA SER A 75 -4.22 -0.53 7.30
C SER A 75 -5.32 -1.60 7.33
N LEU A 76 -6.38 -1.40 8.13
CA LEU A 76 -7.49 -2.33 8.28
C LEU A 76 -8.25 -2.51 6.96
N LEU A 77 -8.23 -1.48 6.12
CA LEU A 77 -8.81 -1.51 4.79
C LEU A 77 -8.18 -2.59 3.89
N ALA A 78 -6.96 -3.04 4.17
CA ALA A 78 -6.34 -4.15 3.46
C ALA A 78 -7.09 -5.50 3.62
N LEU A 79 -7.96 -5.63 4.64
CA LEU A 79 -8.86 -6.78 4.74
C LEU A 79 -9.78 -6.89 3.52
N PHE A 80 -10.22 -5.77 2.94
CA PHE A 80 -11.02 -5.78 1.72
C PHE A 80 -10.23 -6.37 0.55
N LEU A 81 -8.94 -6.06 0.44
CA LEU A 81 -8.07 -6.63 -0.59
C LEU A 81 -7.93 -8.14 -0.43
N LEU A 82 -7.77 -8.61 0.82
CA LEU A 82 -7.71 -10.04 1.11
C LEU A 82 -9.04 -10.74 0.80
N TRP A 83 -10.18 -10.13 1.11
CA TRP A 83 -11.49 -10.68 0.73
C TRP A 83 -11.68 -10.79 -0.77
N LEU A 84 -11.32 -9.74 -1.52
CA LEU A 84 -11.32 -9.79 -2.98
C LEU A 84 -10.42 -10.91 -3.51
N GLN A 85 -9.27 -11.13 -2.87
CA GLN A 85 -8.38 -12.23 -3.21
C GLN A 85 -9.02 -13.60 -3.00
N ILE A 86 -9.64 -13.81 -1.84
CA ILE A 86 -10.30 -15.09 -1.52
C ILE A 86 -11.43 -15.38 -2.52
N LEU A 87 -12.20 -14.36 -2.91
CA LEU A 87 -13.31 -14.49 -3.87
C LEU A 87 -12.84 -14.78 -5.30
N THR A 88 -11.66 -14.27 -5.67
CA THR A 88 -11.10 -14.45 -7.02
C THR A 88 -10.19 -15.68 -7.15
N SER A 89 -9.84 -16.34 -6.04
CA SER A 89 -8.97 -17.52 -6.03
C SER A 89 -9.63 -18.76 -6.67
N PRO A 90 -8.88 -19.54 -7.46
CA PRO A 90 -9.38 -20.79 -8.05
C PRO A 90 -9.67 -21.82 -6.95
N GLY A 91 -10.85 -22.44 -6.99
CA GLY A 91 -11.29 -23.40 -5.96
C GLY A 91 -12.28 -22.85 -4.92
N LYS A 92 -12.73 -21.58 -5.07
CA LYS A 92 -13.90 -20.91 -4.45
C LYS A 92 -14.62 -21.66 -3.32
N LYS A 93 -13.95 -21.84 -2.18
CA LYS A 93 -14.63 -22.25 -0.95
C LYS A 93 -15.01 -20.98 -0.22
N PHE A 94 -16.27 -20.55 -0.35
CA PHE A 94 -16.80 -19.40 0.38
C PHE A 94 -16.54 -19.50 1.88
N ARG A 95 -16.45 -20.72 2.42
CA ARG A 95 -16.01 -20.99 3.81
C ARG A 95 -14.70 -20.30 4.20
N ASN A 96 -13.79 -20.05 3.26
CA ASN A 96 -12.51 -19.40 3.54
C ASN A 96 -12.65 -17.88 3.72
N SER A 97 -13.76 -17.25 3.33
CA SER A 97 -13.98 -15.80 3.50
C SER A 97 -14.09 -15.38 4.97
N LEU A 98 -14.45 -16.32 5.85
CA LEU A 98 -14.52 -16.11 7.29
C LEU A 98 -13.15 -16.10 7.96
N ILE A 99 -12.10 -16.62 7.31
CA ILE A 99 -10.76 -16.73 7.91
C ILE A 99 -10.26 -15.37 8.42
N PRO A 100 -10.27 -14.28 7.64
CA PRO A 100 -9.76 -13.00 8.12
C PRO A 100 -10.53 -12.45 9.33
N LEU A 101 -11.84 -12.66 9.37
CA LEU A 101 -12.69 -12.20 10.47
C LEU A 101 -12.44 -13.01 11.75
N VAL A 102 -12.29 -14.33 11.62
CA VAL A 102 -11.94 -15.22 12.75
C VAL A 102 -10.56 -14.89 13.29
N VAL A 103 -9.57 -14.65 12.43
CA VAL A 103 -8.22 -14.24 12.86
C VAL A 103 -8.26 -12.92 13.61
N PHE A 104 -8.98 -11.92 13.07
CA PHE A 104 -9.14 -10.63 13.73
C PHE A 104 -9.76 -10.77 15.12
N ALA A 105 -10.82 -11.59 15.25
CA ALA A 105 -11.47 -11.83 16.54
C ALA A 105 -10.51 -12.48 17.55
N ILE A 106 -9.77 -13.53 17.14
CA ILE A 106 -8.81 -14.22 18.02
C ILE A 106 -7.71 -13.25 18.47
N LEU A 107 -7.09 -12.52 17.55
CA LEU A 107 -6.02 -11.58 17.87
C LEU A 107 -6.51 -10.42 18.72
N PHE A 108 -7.74 -9.94 18.48
CA PHE A 108 -8.33 -8.88 19.29
C PHE A 108 -8.60 -9.34 20.73
N VAL A 109 -9.10 -10.56 20.92
CA VAL A 109 -9.28 -11.15 22.27
C VAL A 109 -7.93 -11.28 22.99
N ILE A 110 -6.88 -11.75 22.31
CA ILE A 110 -5.53 -11.84 22.87
C ILE A 110 -5.00 -10.46 23.25
N LEU A 111 -5.17 -9.47 22.36
CA LEU A 111 -4.74 -8.10 22.60
C LEU A 111 -5.49 -7.47 23.80
N LEU A 112 -6.80 -7.73 23.90
CA LEU A 112 -7.62 -7.25 25.01
C LEU A 112 -7.19 -7.90 26.34
N ALA A 113 -6.97 -9.21 26.35
CA ALA A 113 -6.44 -9.91 27.52
C ALA A 113 -5.07 -9.36 27.95
N ALA A 114 -4.16 -9.14 27.01
CA ALA A 114 -2.86 -8.53 27.27
C ALA A 114 -2.99 -7.11 27.83
N SER A 115 -3.91 -6.31 27.29
CA SER A 115 -4.12 -4.94 27.76
C SER A 115 -4.65 -4.86 29.18
N LEU A 116 -5.57 -5.77 29.57
CA LEU A 116 -6.09 -5.86 30.93
C LEU A 116 -4.99 -6.27 31.92
N LEU A 117 -4.08 -7.16 31.53
CA LEU A 117 -2.95 -7.56 32.37
C LEU A 117 -1.94 -6.42 32.58
N LEU A 118 -1.78 -5.54 31.59
CA LEU A 118 -0.83 -4.42 31.62
C LEU A 118 -1.43 -3.10 32.10
N GLY A 119 -2.76 -3.03 32.30
CA GLY A 119 -3.47 -1.79 32.64
C GLY A 119 -3.51 -0.78 31.48
N TRP A 120 -3.50 -1.25 30.24
CA TRP A 120 -3.48 -0.43 29.00
C TRP A 120 -4.83 -0.37 28.28
N GLU A 121 -5.92 -0.80 28.91
CA GLU A 121 -7.24 -0.89 28.30
C GLU A 121 -7.68 0.45 27.69
N ASN A 122 -7.49 1.57 28.41
CA ASN A 122 -7.86 2.90 27.93
C ASN A 122 -7.05 3.32 26.70
N GLN A 123 -5.75 3.02 26.68
CA GLN A 123 -4.87 3.34 25.54
C GLN A 123 -5.25 2.52 24.31
N LEU A 124 -5.61 1.26 24.51
CA LEU A 124 -6.08 0.38 23.45
C LEU A 124 -7.39 0.92 22.86
N PHE A 125 -8.38 1.26 23.69
CA PHE A 125 -9.64 1.85 23.21
C PHE A 125 -9.42 3.17 22.47
N LEU A 126 -8.58 4.07 22.99
CA LEU A 126 -8.25 5.32 22.31
C LEU A 126 -7.59 5.08 20.96
N ARG A 127 -6.81 4.00 20.81
CA ARG A 127 -6.14 3.68 19.55
C ARG A 127 -7.09 3.18 18.46
N PHE A 128 -8.16 2.49 18.84
CA PHE A 128 -9.21 2.07 17.90
C PHE A 128 -10.38 3.05 17.80
N TYR A 129 -10.42 4.06 18.67
CA TYR A 129 -11.39 5.14 18.61
C TYR A 129 -11.11 6.02 17.39
N TYR A 130 -12.05 6.05 16.46
CA TYR A 130 -11.88 6.72 15.20
C TYR A 130 -13.15 7.47 14.80
N LEU A 131 -13.04 8.78 14.59
CA LEU A 131 -14.08 9.56 13.94
C LEU A 131 -13.66 9.86 12.49
N PRO A 132 -14.46 9.44 11.50
CA PRO A 132 -14.19 9.83 10.12
C PRO A 132 -14.42 11.34 9.97
N LYS A 133 -13.43 12.04 9.40
CA LYS A 133 -13.53 13.47 9.06
C LYS A 133 -13.56 13.63 7.55
N PHE A 134 -14.72 14.00 7.04
CA PHE A 134 -14.92 14.28 5.63
C PHE A 134 -14.66 15.76 5.34
N ASP A 135 -13.40 16.10 5.03
CA ASP A 135 -13.06 17.46 4.62
C ASP A 135 -12.35 17.45 3.26
N ILE A 136 -13.04 17.88 2.21
CA ILE A 136 -12.51 17.93 0.85
C ILE A 136 -11.63 19.18 0.66
N SER A 137 -11.85 20.23 1.46
CA SER A 137 -11.11 21.48 1.33
C SER A 137 -9.61 21.31 1.64
N SER A 138 -9.27 20.30 2.43
CA SER A 138 -7.87 20.00 2.77
C SER A 138 -7.02 19.66 1.54
N PHE A 139 -7.58 19.16 0.44
CA PHE A 139 -6.82 18.80 -0.77
C PHE A 139 -6.27 20.01 -1.54
N LEU A 140 -6.78 21.21 -1.27
CA LEU A 140 -6.31 22.45 -1.89
C LEU A 140 -4.98 22.94 -1.29
N GLN A 141 -4.52 22.35 -0.19
CA GLN A 141 -3.25 22.73 0.43
C GLN A 141 -2.06 22.12 -0.33
N TYR A 142 -0.99 22.90 -0.50
CA TYR A 142 0.25 22.47 -1.17
C TYR A 142 0.85 21.18 -0.62
N LYS A 143 0.64 20.90 0.67
CA LYS A 143 1.07 19.67 1.36
C LYS A 143 0.52 18.37 0.74
N PHE A 144 -0.61 18.43 0.02
CA PHE A 144 -1.21 17.26 -0.64
C PHE A 144 -0.91 17.18 -2.14
N LEU A 145 -0.08 18.10 -2.69
CA LEU A 145 0.29 18.09 -4.10
C LEU A 145 0.96 16.77 -4.55
N PRO A 146 1.89 16.17 -3.77
CA PRO A 146 2.47 14.86 -4.11
C PRO A 146 1.41 13.75 -4.20
N LEU A 147 0.46 13.75 -3.26
CA LEU A 147 -0.62 12.78 -3.20
C LEU A 147 -1.51 12.86 -4.44
N LEU A 148 -1.91 14.08 -4.83
CA LEU A 148 -2.72 14.32 -6.01
C LEU A 148 -1.99 13.88 -7.29
N GLY A 149 -0.70 14.21 -7.42
CA GLY A 149 0.12 13.78 -8.56
C GLY A 149 0.17 12.26 -8.71
N ILE A 150 0.41 11.54 -7.60
CA ILE A 150 0.45 10.08 -7.57
C ILE A 150 -0.93 9.47 -7.88
N LEU A 151 -2.00 10.06 -7.37
CA LEU A 151 -3.36 9.60 -7.64
C LEU A 151 -3.71 9.79 -9.13
N LEU A 152 -3.35 10.92 -9.74
CA LEU A 152 -3.53 11.16 -11.18
C LEU A 152 -2.75 10.15 -12.03
N ILE A 153 -1.49 9.86 -11.68
CA ILE A 153 -0.68 8.84 -12.34
C ILE A 153 -1.37 7.46 -12.25
N ASN A 154 -1.90 7.10 -11.08
CA ASN A 154 -2.59 5.83 -10.89
C ASN A 154 -3.84 5.69 -11.77
N ILE A 155 -4.67 6.74 -11.83
CA ILE A 155 -5.89 6.75 -12.63
C ILE A 155 -5.57 6.68 -14.12
N MET A 156 -4.61 7.49 -14.58
CA MET A 156 -4.31 7.66 -16.01
C MET A 156 -3.45 6.54 -16.58
N ILE A 157 -2.37 6.20 -15.88
CA ILE A 157 -1.28 5.37 -16.41
C ILE A 157 -1.43 3.96 -15.88
N THR A 158 -1.50 3.81 -14.56
CA THR A 158 -1.40 2.50 -13.89
C THR A 158 -2.55 1.57 -14.29
N SER A 159 -3.80 2.05 -14.31
CA SER A 159 -4.95 1.24 -14.74
C SER A 159 -4.86 0.72 -16.19
N TRP A 160 -4.37 1.55 -17.12
CA TRP A 160 -4.27 1.20 -18.53
C TRP A 160 -3.06 0.31 -18.84
N LEU A 161 -1.88 0.68 -18.33
CA LEU A 161 -0.62 -0.03 -18.61
C LEU A 161 -0.62 -1.43 -18.00
N LEU A 162 -1.09 -1.56 -16.77
CA LEU A 162 -1.17 -2.85 -16.09
C LEU A 162 -2.15 -3.80 -16.78
N LYS A 163 -3.25 -3.28 -17.34
CA LYS A 163 -4.25 -4.09 -18.05
C LYS A 163 -3.70 -4.68 -19.35
N LYS A 164 -2.83 -3.95 -20.05
CA LYS A 164 -2.23 -4.38 -21.31
C LYS A 164 -1.10 -5.40 -21.11
N SER A 165 -0.30 -5.20 -20.08
CA SER A 165 0.94 -5.94 -19.90
C SER A 165 0.80 -7.15 -18.95
N TYR A 166 -0.02 -7.04 -17.91
CA TYR A 166 -0.25 -8.16 -16.98
C TYR A 166 -1.52 -8.95 -17.29
N LYS A 167 -1.57 -10.17 -16.75
CA LYS A 167 -2.81 -10.96 -16.72
C LYS A 167 -3.93 -10.12 -16.08
N ARG A 168 -5.15 -10.25 -16.63
CA ARG A 168 -6.38 -9.55 -16.19
C ARG A 168 -6.55 -9.52 -14.66
N TYR A 169 -6.17 -10.59 -14.00
CA TYR A 169 -6.21 -10.72 -12.54
C TYR A 169 -5.32 -9.67 -11.82
N TYR A 170 -4.02 -9.57 -12.14
CA TYR A 170 -3.12 -8.63 -11.44
C TYR A 170 -3.52 -7.18 -11.67
N SER A 171 -3.92 -6.84 -12.89
CA SER A 171 -4.48 -5.51 -13.19
C SER A 171 -5.73 -5.21 -12.35
N GLY A 172 -6.65 -6.18 -12.21
CA GLY A 172 -7.81 -6.05 -11.33
C GLY A 172 -7.44 -5.85 -9.86
N PHE A 173 -6.44 -6.57 -9.38
CA PHE A 173 -5.92 -6.41 -8.02
C PHE A 173 -5.36 -5.00 -7.79
N PHE A 174 -4.53 -4.47 -8.70
CA PHE A 174 -4.02 -3.10 -8.56
C PHE A 174 -5.11 -2.02 -8.60
N ILE A 175 -6.14 -2.21 -9.43
CA ILE A 175 -7.31 -1.32 -9.44
C ILE A 175 -8.03 -1.38 -8.09
N SER A 176 -8.23 -2.58 -7.53
CA SER A 176 -8.85 -2.72 -6.20
C SER A 176 -8.04 -2.04 -5.10
N LEU A 177 -6.71 -2.11 -5.20
CA LEU A 177 -5.78 -1.48 -4.26
C LEU A 177 -5.85 0.04 -4.32
N ILE A 178 -5.97 0.63 -5.52
CA ILE A 178 -6.21 2.07 -5.69
C ILE A 178 -7.59 2.47 -5.12
N LEU A 179 -8.65 1.68 -5.38
CA LEU A 179 -9.99 1.98 -4.87
C LEU A 179 -10.04 1.95 -3.34
N VAL A 180 -9.43 0.94 -2.72
CA VAL A 180 -9.34 0.82 -1.26
C VAL A 180 -8.56 2.00 -0.66
N GLY A 181 -7.46 2.43 -1.30
CA GLY A 181 -6.71 3.61 -0.88
C GLY A 181 -7.51 4.91 -1.01
N MET A 182 -8.33 5.06 -2.06
CA MET A 182 -9.22 6.22 -2.21
C MET A 182 -10.24 6.31 -1.07
N VAL A 183 -10.86 5.18 -0.71
CA VAL A 183 -11.76 5.11 0.45
C VAL A 183 -11.03 5.54 1.73
N GLY A 184 -9.83 5.06 1.96
CA GLY A 184 -9.04 5.43 3.14
C GLY A 184 -8.68 6.92 3.21
N ILE A 185 -8.36 7.54 2.07
CA ILE A 185 -8.04 8.97 1.98
C ILE A 185 -9.25 9.85 2.28
N VAL A 186 -10.44 9.43 1.86
CA VAL A 186 -11.68 10.17 2.14
C VAL A 186 -12.04 10.08 3.62
N LEU A 187 -11.76 8.94 4.26
CA LEU A 187 -12.11 8.69 5.66
C LEU A 187 -11.14 9.36 6.64
N HIS A 188 -9.84 9.37 6.35
CA HIS A 188 -8.77 9.63 7.33
C HIS A 188 -8.16 11.02 7.28
N GLU A 189 -7.80 11.56 8.44
CA GLU A 189 -7.21 12.90 8.59
C GLU A 189 -5.81 12.98 7.96
N ASN A 190 -4.96 11.99 8.26
CA ASN A 190 -3.63 11.88 7.67
C ASN A 190 -3.68 11.22 6.28
N LYS A 191 -4.15 11.97 5.28
CA LYS A 191 -4.36 11.48 3.91
C LYS A 191 -3.06 11.11 3.20
N ASN A 192 -1.98 11.84 3.48
CA ASN A 192 -0.66 11.57 2.91
C ASN A 192 -0.13 10.19 3.34
N ALA A 193 -0.29 9.83 4.63
CA ALA A 193 0.07 8.50 5.13
C ALA A 193 -0.71 7.38 4.43
N VAL A 194 -2.04 7.53 4.28
CA VAL A 194 -2.88 6.53 3.60
C VAL A 194 -2.50 6.40 2.13
N GLY A 195 -2.29 7.51 1.44
CA GLY A 195 -1.87 7.52 0.05
C GLY A 195 -0.49 6.91 -0.15
N TRP A 196 0.45 7.15 0.76
CA TRP A 196 1.76 6.52 0.72
C TRP A 196 1.62 4.99 0.83
N LEU A 197 0.81 4.52 1.76
CA LEU A 197 0.61 3.09 2.06
C LEU A 197 -0.02 2.32 0.90
N TYR A 198 -1.02 2.89 0.21
CA TYR A 198 -1.70 2.20 -0.88
C TYR A 198 -1.19 2.58 -2.28
N PHE A 199 -0.79 3.83 -2.56
CA PHE A 199 -0.55 4.25 -3.96
C PHE A 199 0.89 4.16 -4.44
N THR A 200 1.87 4.05 -3.54
CA THR A 200 3.28 4.04 -3.93
C THR A 200 3.70 2.78 -4.67
N PHE A 201 3.19 1.62 -4.27
CA PHE A 201 3.56 0.36 -4.91
C PHE A 201 3.00 0.23 -6.34
N PRO A 202 1.70 0.47 -6.61
CA PRO A 202 1.17 0.43 -7.96
C PRO A 202 1.82 1.46 -8.90
N THR A 203 2.14 2.66 -8.39
CA THR A 203 2.85 3.66 -9.19
C THR A 203 4.28 3.24 -9.50
N ALA A 204 5.02 2.72 -8.52
CA ALA A 204 6.38 2.22 -8.73
C ALA A 204 6.42 1.11 -9.78
N LEU A 205 5.45 0.19 -9.73
CA LEU A 205 5.32 -0.86 -10.73
C LEU A 205 5.05 -0.27 -12.12
N SER A 206 4.14 0.69 -12.25
CA SER A 206 3.87 1.34 -13.53
C SER A 206 5.08 2.12 -14.08
N GLY A 207 5.86 2.77 -13.21
CA GLY A 207 7.09 3.47 -13.58
C GLY A 207 8.14 2.51 -14.15
N MET A 208 8.34 1.37 -13.49
CA MET A 208 9.22 0.30 -14.00
C MET A 208 8.78 -0.15 -15.39
N MET A 209 7.48 -0.40 -15.59
CA MET A 209 6.97 -0.87 -16.88
C MET A 209 7.12 0.14 -18.00
N ILE A 210 6.98 1.43 -17.72
CA ILE A 210 7.23 2.50 -18.70
C ILE A 210 8.69 2.45 -19.13
N ILE A 211 9.62 2.39 -18.18
CA ILE A 211 11.06 2.38 -18.47
C ILE A 211 11.48 1.14 -19.26
N GLU A 212 10.97 -0.04 -18.90
CA GLU A 212 11.27 -1.27 -19.65
C GLU A 212 10.61 -1.33 -21.02
N GLY A 213 9.45 -0.69 -21.19
CA GLY A 213 8.75 -0.61 -22.47
C GLY A 213 9.45 0.26 -23.52
N LEU A 214 10.44 1.08 -23.13
CA LEU A 214 11.15 1.97 -24.03
C LEU A 214 12.18 1.21 -24.89
N LYS A 215 11.91 1.11 -26.19
CA LYS A 215 12.83 0.46 -27.16
C LYS A 215 14.18 1.19 -27.32
N ARG A 216 14.21 2.52 -27.11
CA ARG A 216 15.40 3.35 -27.33
C ARG A 216 16.21 3.45 -26.03
N HIS A 217 17.40 2.84 -26.02
CA HIS A 217 18.28 2.79 -24.83
C HIS A 217 18.61 4.18 -24.26
N TRP A 218 18.95 5.15 -25.13
CA TRP A 218 19.29 6.51 -24.69
C TRP A 218 18.15 7.21 -23.95
N LEU A 219 16.88 7.04 -24.39
CA LEU A 219 15.73 7.61 -23.69
C LEU A 219 15.51 6.97 -22.32
N ARG A 220 15.75 5.66 -22.22
CA ARG A 220 15.66 4.91 -20.96
C ARG A 220 16.65 5.45 -19.93
N GLU A 221 17.91 5.59 -20.33
CA GLU A 221 18.96 6.11 -19.46
C GLU A 221 18.73 7.59 -19.11
N ALA A 222 18.34 8.42 -20.08
CA ALA A 222 18.04 9.83 -19.82
C ALA A 222 16.93 10.01 -18.77
N LEU A 223 15.87 9.19 -18.83
CA LEU A 223 14.81 9.21 -17.83
C LEU A 223 15.28 8.73 -16.46
N LEU A 224 16.08 7.66 -16.39
CA LEU A 224 16.65 7.20 -15.13
C LEU A 224 17.53 8.27 -14.48
N TRP A 225 18.43 8.88 -15.25
CA TRP A 225 19.27 9.98 -14.78
C TRP A 225 18.44 11.19 -14.35
N PHE A 226 17.35 11.50 -15.04
CA PHE A 226 16.43 12.56 -14.62
C PHE A 226 15.81 12.27 -13.23
N PHE A 227 15.37 11.04 -12.97
CA PHE A 227 14.84 10.66 -11.64
C PHE A 227 15.92 10.63 -10.56
N VAL A 228 17.16 10.22 -10.89
CA VAL A 228 18.28 10.27 -9.93
C VAL A 228 18.63 11.73 -9.60
N LEU A 229 18.71 12.60 -10.61
CA LEU A 229 18.98 14.02 -10.41
C LEU A 229 17.87 14.71 -9.62
N SER A 230 16.60 14.38 -9.88
CA SER A 230 15.49 14.92 -9.09
C SER A 230 15.56 14.46 -7.63
N LEU A 231 15.95 13.21 -7.38
CA LEU A 231 16.16 12.69 -6.03
C LEU A 231 17.28 13.42 -5.29
N VAL A 232 18.42 13.62 -5.95
CA VAL A 232 19.54 14.40 -5.40
C VAL A 232 19.12 15.86 -5.15
N GLY A 233 18.39 16.46 -6.08
CA GLY A 233 17.84 17.82 -5.93
C GLY A 233 16.92 17.95 -4.72
N ILE A 234 16.01 16.99 -4.53
CA ILE A 234 15.11 16.96 -3.37
C ILE A 234 15.89 16.78 -2.06
N LEU A 235 16.95 15.96 -2.03
CA LEU A 235 17.77 15.79 -0.82
C LEU A 235 18.56 17.06 -0.47
N ILE A 236 19.10 17.75 -1.47
CA ILE A 236 19.87 18.99 -1.27
C ILE A 236 18.95 20.14 -0.85
N LEU A 237 17.82 20.33 -1.54
CA LEU A 237 16.83 21.39 -1.25
C LEU A 237 15.96 21.06 -0.04
N GLY A 238 15.69 19.79 0.21
CA GLY A 238 14.92 19.32 1.37
C GLY A 238 15.64 19.57 2.68
N ARG A 239 16.98 19.66 2.67
CA ARG A 239 17.78 20.01 3.85
C ARG A 239 17.44 21.41 4.39
N SER A 240 17.01 22.35 3.55
CA SER A 240 16.56 23.68 3.98
C SER A 240 15.13 23.75 4.54
N TYR A 241 14.31 22.70 4.38
CA TYR A 241 12.96 22.62 4.93
C TYR A 241 12.85 21.74 6.19
N LEU A 242 13.97 21.14 6.62
CA LEU A 242 14.08 20.29 7.81
C LEU A 242 14.84 20.95 8.98
N LEU A 243 15.38 22.16 8.77
CA LEU A 243 15.86 23.08 9.79
C LEU A 243 14.78 24.13 10.09
#